data_AF-A0A2V8RDL7-F1
#
_entry.id   AF-A0A2V8RDL7-F1
#
_cell.length_a   1.000
_cell.length_b   1.000
_cell.length_c   1.000
_cell.angle_alpha   90.00
_cell.angle_beta   90.00
_cell.angle_gamma   90.00
#
_symmetry.space_group_name_H-M   'P 1'
#
loop_
_entity.id
_entity.type
_entity.pdbx_description
1 polymer ?
#
loop_
_entity_poly.entity_id
_entity_poly.type
_entity_poly.pdbx_seq_one_letter_code
_entity_poly.pdbx_strand_id
1 'polypeptide(L)'
;MRFILALVVGILLGGAGAYFLFVGAPHAYLAKGETVRAPDAAGPPPGTAVVELNEQFFGALLSSIFKDLNKPAFPPQAAAAGCQNQVVVEPNADGVQTGVVLQNGQVTVPLAFSGTYNLAGCQTLRGTAEANIEFRFAADEQTLYGQLNVTGVNVEGMSPLLGGFVTAFVQGAINQRVNPLVLMRGQQLTLSIPVQAAGGKLQAQAKDVREEVKDGKLRLYVTYDFKGTKGGQ
;
A
#
# COMPACT_ATOMS: atom_id res chain seq x y z
N MET A 1 -19.25 -37.54 22.66
CA MET A 1 -18.34 -36.37 22.77
C MET A 1 -16.97 -36.55 22.10
N ARG A 2 -16.37 -37.76 22.04
CA ARG A 2 -15.03 -37.97 21.42
C ARG A 2 -14.95 -37.71 19.89
N PHE A 3 -16.04 -37.91 19.15
CA PHE A 3 -16.05 -37.73 17.68
C PHE A 3 -16.16 -36.28 17.21
N ILE A 4 -16.74 -35.39 18.03
CA ILE A 4 -16.86 -33.95 17.68
C ILE A 4 -15.51 -33.25 17.82
N LEU A 5 -14.73 -33.61 18.85
CA LEU A 5 -13.38 -33.10 19.07
C LEU A 5 -12.42 -33.50 17.93
N ALA A 6 -12.51 -34.73 17.43
CA ALA A 6 -11.74 -35.18 16.27
C ALA A 6 -12.12 -34.45 14.97
N LEU A 7 -13.40 -34.11 14.79
CA LEU A 7 -13.88 -33.38 13.61
C LEU A 7 -13.46 -31.91 13.62
N VAL A 8 -13.50 -31.24 14.79
CA VAL A 8 -13.01 -29.86 14.92
C VAL A 8 -11.49 -29.78 14.71
N VAL A 9 -10.73 -30.72 15.28
CA VAL A 9 -9.27 -30.79 15.07
C VAL A 9 -8.93 -31.13 13.62
N GLY A 10 -9.68 -32.03 12.97
CA GLY A 10 -9.52 -32.35 11.56
C GLY A 10 -9.83 -31.19 10.62
N ILE A 11 -10.84 -30.37 10.93
CA ILE A 11 -11.15 -29.15 10.17
C ILE A 11 -10.12 -28.05 10.42
N LEU A 12 -9.62 -27.89 11.65
CA LEU A 12 -8.59 -26.89 11.95
C LEU A 12 -7.25 -27.24 11.30
N LEU A 13 -6.84 -28.51 11.34
CA LEU A 13 -5.59 -28.97 10.72
C LEU A 13 -5.71 -29.11 9.20
N GLY A 14 -6.84 -29.60 8.69
CA GLY A 14 -7.11 -29.73 7.26
C GLY A 14 -7.38 -28.37 6.58
N GLY A 15 -8.06 -27.46 7.26
CA GLY A 15 -8.32 -26.10 6.80
C GLY A 15 -7.04 -25.26 6.77
N ALA A 16 -6.20 -25.34 7.82
CA ALA A 16 -4.90 -24.68 7.82
C ALA A 16 -3.93 -25.29 6.81
N GLY A 17 -3.93 -26.62 6.65
CA GLY A 17 -3.09 -27.33 5.67
C GLY A 17 -3.49 -27.02 4.22
N ALA A 18 -4.79 -26.99 3.91
CA ALA A 18 -5.29 -26.61 2.59
C ALA A 18 -5.03 -25.13 2.30
N TYR A 19 -5.13 -24.24 3.30
CA TYR A 19 -4.75 -22.84 3.15
C TYR A 19 -3.28 -22.71 2.70
N PHE A 20 -2.34 -23.38 3.36
CA PHE A 20 -0.92 -23.28 2.98
C PHE A 20 -0.58 -23.97 1.63
N LEU A 21 -1.29 -25.04 1.25
CA LEU A 21 -1.04 -25.77 0.01
C LEU A 21 -1.66 -25.12 -1.23
N PHE A 22 -2.82 -24.46 -1.10
CA PHE A 22 -3.52 -23.82 -2.24
C PHE A 22 -3.25 -22.32 -2.37
N VAL A 23 -2.93 -21.62 -1.27
CA VAL A 23 -2.65 -20.17 -1.27
C VAL A 23 -1.15 -19.88 -1.46
N GLY A 24 -0.28 -20.87 -1.21
CA GLY A 24 1.16 -20.68 -1.12
C GLY A 24 1.53 -20.00 0.20
N ALA A 25 2.72 -20.30 0.75
CA ALA A 25 3.23 -19.55 1.89
C ALA A 25 3.23 -18.06 1.52
N PRO A 26 2.66 -17.16 2.35
CA PRO A 26 2.73 -15.74 2.08
C PRO A 26 4.20 -15.40 1.88
N HIS A 27 4.59 -15.07 0.65
CA HIS A 27 5.88 -14.48 0.40
C HIS A 27 5.81 -13.13 1.09
N ALA A 28 6.27 -13.10 2.34
CA ALA A 28 6.54 -11.89 3.07
C ALA A 28 7.52 -11.12 2.18
N TYR A 29 6.96 -10.19 1.39
CA TYR A 29 7.78 -9.27 0.65
C TYR A 29 8.61 -8.56 1.71
N LEU A 30 9.94 -8.73 1.64
CA LEU A 30 10.87 -8.12 2.58
C LEU A 30 10.69 -6.61 2.47
N ALA A 31 9.94 -6.06 3.41
CA ALA A 31 9.58 -4.67 3.37
C ALA A 31 10.84 -3.83 3.58
N LYS A 32 11.13 -2.98 2.58
CA LYS A 32 12.35 -2.19 2.48
C LYS A 32 12.28 -0.95 3.36
N GLY A 33 13.43 -0.54 3.89
CA GLY A 33 13.54 0.63 4.76
C GLY A 33 12.98 0.41 6.16
N GLU A 34 13.08 1.45 7.00
CA GLU A 34 12.55 1.47 8.37
C GLU A 34 11.16 2.08 8.41
N THR A 35 10.29 1.59 9.31
CA THR A 35 8.95 2.16 9.52
C THR A 35 9.05 3.62 9.94
N VAL A 36 8.33 4.47 9.21
CA VAL A 36 8.21 5.90 9.49
C VAL A 36 7.45 6.10 10.79
N ARG A 37 7.91 7.05 11.60
CA ARG A 37 7.38 7.33 12.93
C ARG A 37 6.71 8.69 12.98
N ALA A 38 5.86 8.90 13.99
CA ALA A 38 5.32 10.22 14.28
C ALA A 38 6.43 11.22 14.66
N PRO A 39 6.30 12.51 14.33
CA PRO A 39 7.24 13.55 14.74
C PRO A 39 7.47 13.57 16.24
N ASP A 40 8.67 13.97 16.65
CA ASP A 40 9.00 14.13 18.06
C ASP A 40 8.16 15.27 18.67
N ALA A 41 7.80 15.15 19.95
CA ALA A 41 6.99 16.14 20.66
C ALA A 41 7.64 17.54 20.74
N ALA A 42 8.97 17.60 20.57
CA ALA A 42 9.73 18.85 20.51
C ALA A 42 9.55 19.62 19.18
N GLY A 43 8.85 19.02 18.20
CA GLY A 43 8.65 19.56 16.87
C GLY A 43 9.76 19.16 15.88
N PRO A 44 9.62 19.54 14.60
CA PRO A 44 10.56 19.15 13.56
C PRO A 44 11.95 19.76 13.78
N PRO A 45 13.04 19.00 13.61
CA PRO A 45 14.40 19.53 13.74
C PRO A 45 14.74 20.53 12.62
N PRO A 46 15.80 21.35 12.77
CA PRO A 46 16.27 22.23 11.71
C PRO A 46 16.60 21.46 10.42
N GLY A 47 16.30 22.08 9.27
CA GLY A 47 16.50 21.44 7.96
C GLY A 47 15.39 20.47 7.56
N THR A 48 14.21 20.55 8.20
CA THR A 48 13.03 19.76 7.84
C THR A 48 12.12 20.52 6.86
N ALA A 49 11.75 19.87 5.77
CA ALA A 49 10.66 20.30 4.90
C ALA A 49 9.37 19.55 5.25
N VAL A 50 8.22 20.22 5.13
CA VAL A 50 6.91 19.62 5.39
C VAL A 50 6.12 19.57 4.08
N VAL A 51 5.72 18.37 3.67
CA VAL A 51 4.82 18.14 2.56
C VAL A 51 3.45 17.79 3.12
N GLU A 52 2.44 18.61 2.81
CA GLU A 52 1.07 18.41 3.27
C GLU A 52 0.18 17.96 2.11
N LEU A 53 -0.51 16.83 2.29
CA LEU A 53 -1.43 16.24 1.34
C LEU A 53 -2.79 16.03 2.01
N ASN A 54 -3.88 16.47 1.38
CA ASN A 54 -5.23 16.29 1.91
C ASN A 54 -6.00 15.23 1.09
N GLU A 55 -7.16 14.81 1.58
CA GLU A 55 -8.01 13.83 0.89
C GLU A 55 -8.41 14.28 -0.53
N GLN A 56 -8.62 15.58 -0.75
CA GLN A 56 -8.99 16.14 -2.05
C GLN A 56 -7.90 15.95 -3.10
N PHE A 57 -6.63 16.09 -2.71
CA PHE A 57 -5.49 15.80 -3.59
C PHE A 57 -5.54 14.35 -4.07
N PHE A 58 -5.73 13.40 -3.15
CA PHE A 58 -5.82 11.97 -3.50
C PHE A 58 -7.06 11.67 -4.34
N GLY A 59 -8.19 12.31 -4.04
CA GLY A 59 -9.41 12.20 -4.84
C GLY A 59 -9.21 12.65 -6.28
N ALA A 60 -8.51 13.79 -6.49
CA ALA A 60 -8.17 14.28 -7.82
C ALA A 60 -7.23 13.32 -8.56
N LEU A 61 -6.18 12.83 -7.87
CA LEU A 61 -5.24 11.85 -8.41
C LEU A 61 -5.94 10.57 -8.89
N LEU A 62 -6.77 9.96 -8.02
CA LEU A 62 -7.50 8.73 -8.35
C LEU A 62 -8.51 8.95 -9.47
N SER A 63 -9.20 10.10 -9.48
CA SER A 63 -10.12 10.46 -10.55
C SER A 63 -9.43 10.54 -11.90
N SER A 64 -8.24 11.14 -11.96
CA SER A 64 -7.42 11.16 -13.18
C SER A 64 -6.95 9.76 -13.60
N ILE A 65 -6.55 8.90 -12.66
CA ILE A 65 -6.20 7.51 -13.00
C ILE A 65 -7.40 6.79 -13.65
N PHE A 66 -8.57 6.85 -13.02
CA PHE A 66 -9.76 6.17 -13.56
C PHE A 66 -10.21 6.74 -14.89
N LYS A 67 -10.12 8.06 -15.07
CA LYS A 67 -10.56 8.76 -16.28
C LYS A 67 -9.58 8.62 -17.43
N ASP A 68 -8.29 8.78 -17.18
CA ASP A 68 -7.28 8.99 -18.22
C ASP A 68 -6.42 7.72 -18.47
N LEU A 69 -6.30 6.81 -17.49
CA LEU A 69 -5.43 5.62 -17.57
C LEU A 69 -6.20 4.28 -17.59
N ASN A 70 -7.53 4.31 -17.53
CA ASN A 70 -8.42 3.18 -17.29
C ASN A 70 -8.30 2.58 -15.87
N LYS A 71 -9.25 1.71 -15.54
CA LYS A 71 -9.30 1.02 -14.24
C LYS A 71 -8.06 0.15 -14.04
N PRO A 72 -7.33 0.31 -12.92
CA PRO A 72 -6.21 -0.56 -12.58
C PRO A 72 -6.68 -2.02 -12.51
N ALA A 73 -6.00 -2.91 -13.22
CA ALA A 73 -6.36 -4.31 -13.30
C ALA A 73 -5.14 -5.20 -13.09
N PHE A 74 -5.24 -6.15 -12.16
CA PHE A 74 -4.16 -6.98 -11.67
C PHE A 74 -4.39 -8.44 -12.08
N PRO A 75 -3.68 -8.95 -13.11
CA PRO A 75 -3.72 -10.37 -13.45
C PRO A 75 -2.85 -11.18 -12.48
N PRO A 76 -3.25 -12.40 -12.10
CA PRO A 76 -2.45 -13.26 -11.25
C PRO A 76 -1.33 -13.91 -12.06
N GLN A 77 -0.37 -14.51 -11.36
CA GLN A 77 0.84 -15.08 -11.95
C GLN A 77 0.58 -16.28 -12.88
N ALA A 78 -0.60 -16.91 -12.83
CA ALA A 78 -0.99 -17.97 -13.74
C ALA A 78 -2.42 -17.77 -14.25
N ALA A 79 -2.57 -17.44 -15.54
CA ALA A 79 -3.85 -17.53 -16.20
C ALA A 79 -4.24 -19.01 -16.27
N ALA A 80 -5.31 -19.41 -15.58
CA ALA A 80 -5.89 -20.72 -15.78
C ALA A 80 -6.58 -20.71 -17.15
N ALA A 81 -6.48 -21.81 -17.91
CA ALA A 81 -7.11 -21.91 -19.23
C ALA A 81 -8.62 -21.59 -19.13
N GLY A 82 -9.03 -20.46 -19.70
CA GLY A 82 -10.43 -20.02 -19.73
C GLY A 82 -10.89 -19.04 -18.63
N CYS A 83 -10.02 -18.61 -17.70
CA CYS A 83 -10.37 -17.57 -16.71
C CYS A 83 -9.22 -16.60 -16.50
N GLN A 84 -9.48 -15.30 -16.68
CA GLN A 84 -8.46 -14.26 -16.53
C GLN A 84 -7.96 -14.12 -15.08
N ASN A 85 -8.73 -14.62 -14.10
CA ASN A 85 -8.43 -14.61 -12.68
C ASN A 85 -8.03 -13.21 -12.16
N GLN A 86 -8.63 -12.16 -12.71
CA GLN A 86 -8.16 -10.78 -12.53
C GLN A 86 -8.91 -10.06 -11.41
N VAL A 87 -8.23 -9.17 -10.70
CA VAL A 87 -8.86 -8.16 -9.82
C VAL A 87 -8.76 -6.79 -10.47
N VAL A 88 -9.87 -6.09 -10.60
CA VAL A 88 -9.97 -4.74 -11.14
C VAL A 88 -10.38 -3.80 -10.02
N VAL A 89 -9.66 -2.69 -9.86
CA VAL A 89 -10.04 -1.63 -8.93
C VAL A 89 -11.15 -0.80 -9.56
N GLU A 90 -12.26 -0.71 -8.85
CA GLU A 90 -13.43 0.03 -9.25
C GLU A 90 -13.46 1.40 -8.56
N PRO A 91 -14.01 2.46 -9.18
CA PRO A 91 -14.16 3.74 -8.50
C PRO A 91 -15.15 3.66 -7.33
N ASN A 92 -16.13 2.75 -7.40
CA ASN A 92 -17.10 2.50 -6.33
C ASN A 92 -17.77 1.12 -6.45
N ALA A 93 -18.21 0.57 -5.32
CA ALA A 93 -19.07 -0.60 -5.20
C ALA A 93 -19.78 -0.57 -3.84
N ASP A 94 -21.04 -0.99 -3.77
CA ASP A 94 -21.81 -1.18 -2.53
C ASP A 94 -21.77 0.03 -1.57
N GLY A 95 -21.81 1.24 -2.12
CA GLY A 95 -21.75 2.49 -1.35
C GLY A 95 -20.35 2.88 -0.86
N VAL A 96 -19.32 2.05 -1.10
CA VAL A 96 -17.92 2.35 -0.81
C VAL A 96 -17.27 2.98 -2.06
N GLN A 97 -16.64 4.13 -1.86
CA GLN A 97 -15.85 4.80 -2.88
C GLN A 97 -14.36 4.45 -2.69
N THR A 98 -13.69 4.08 -3.78
CA THR A 98 -12.23 3.89 -3.76
C THR A 98 -11.56 5.23 -3.52
N GLY A 99 -10.74 5.31 -2.46
CA GLY A 99 -10.20 6.58 -2.01
C GLY A 99 -9.07 6.43 -1.01
N VAL A 100 -8.61 7.59 -0.52
CA VAL A 100 -7.72 7.69 0.64
C VAL A 100 -8.47 8.49 1.70
N VAL A 101 -8.53 7.94 2.91
CA VAL A 101 -9.19 8.53 4.07
C VAL A 101 -8.13 8.78 5.14
N LEU A 102 -8.12 10.00 5.67
CA LEU A 102 -7.11 10.53 6.59
C LEU A 102 -7.75 10.84 7.94
N GLN A 103 -8.02 9.79 8.71
CA GLN A 103 -8.79 9.89 9.94
C GLN A 103 -8.15 9.07 11.05
N ASN A 104 -8.42 9.44 12.30
CA ASN A 104 -7.96 8.71 13.49
C ASN A 104 -6.43 8.49 13.55
N GLY A 105 -5.65 9.43 12.99
CA GLY A 105 -4.19 9.33 12.97
C GLY A 105 -3.64 8.29 11.98
N GLN A 106 -4.46 7.78 11.05
CA GLN A 106 -4.07 6.73 10.11
C GLN A 106 -4.45 7.07 8.67
N VAL A 107 -3.71 6.48 7.73
CA VAL A 107 -4.03 6.50 6.31
C VAL A 107 -4.72 5.20 5.94
N THR A 108 -6.03 5.28 5.69
CA THR A 108 -6.86 4.15 5.29
C THR A 108 -7.24 4.27 3.82
N VAL A 109 -7.35 3.14 3.15
CA VAL A 109 -7.68 3.02 1.73
C VAL A 109 -8.91 2.13 1.62
N PRO A 110 -10.12 2.70 1.61
CA PRO A 110 -11.30 1.98 1.13
C PRO A 110 -11.13 1.70 -0.36
N LEU A 111 -11.42 0.47 -0.76
CA LEU A 111 -11.26 -0.03 -2.12
C LEU A 111 -12.54 -0.73 -2.54
N ALA A 112 -13.07 -0.37 -3.69
CA ALA A 112 -14.03 -1.16 -4.43
C ALA A 112 -13.29 -2.00 -5.47
N PHE A 113 -13.72 -3.24 -5.66
CA PHE A 113 -13.12 -4.10 -6.67
C PHE A 113 -14.15 -4.98 -7.36
N SER A 114 -13.81 -5.37 -8.58
CA SER A 114 -14.49 -6.40 -9.37
C SER A 114 -13.45 -7.36 -9.92
N GLY A 115 -13.89 -8.45 -10.54
CA GLY A 115 -12.94 -9.39 -11.10
C GLY A 115 -13.54 -10.73 -11.48
N THR A 116 -12.64 -11.65 -11.78
CA THR A 116 -12.96 -13.06 -12.01
C THR A 116 -12.00 -13.95 -11.26
N TYR A 117 -12.45 -15.14 -10.88
CA TYR A 117 -11.61 -16.16 -10.27
C TYR A 117 -12.07 -17.55 -10.70
N ASN A 118 -11.14 -18.48 -10.77
CA ASN A 118 -11.42 -19.87 -11.13
C ASN A 118 -11.59 -20.70 -9.86
N LEU A 119 -12.84 -21.03 -9.54
CA LEU A 119 -13.18 -22.01 -8.50
C LEU A 119 -14.32 -22.87 -9.03
N ALA A 120 -13.97 -24.07 -9.52
CA ALA A 120 -14.91 -24.97 -10.21
C ALA A 120 -15.65 -24.30 -11.41
N GLY A 121 -14.99 -23.36 -12.09
CA GLY A 121 -15.54 -22.52 -13.15
C GLY A 121 -15.07 -21.07 -13.01
N CYS A 122 -15.14 -20.30 -14.10
CA CYS A 122 -14.80 -18.87 -14.06
C CYS A 122 -15.97 -18.09 -13.47
N GLN A 123 -15.82 -17.69 -12.21
CA GLN A 123 -16.81 -16.95 -11.45
C GLN A 123 -16.43 -15.49 -11.37
N THR A 124 -17.42 -14.60 -11.30
CA THR A 124 -17.20 -13.18 -11.04
C THR A 124 -17.09 -12.92 -9.55
N LEU A 125 -16.19 -12.01 -9.17
CA LEU A 125 -16.08 -11.48 -7.81
C LEU A 125 -16.34 -9.99 -7.85
N ARG A 126 -17.08 -9.48 -6.87
CA ARG A 126 -17.29 -8.05 -6.64
C ARG A 126 -17.36 -7.81 -5.15
N GLY A 127 -16.80 -6.69 -4.71
CA GLY A 127 -16.84 -6.37 -3.30
C GLY A 127 -16.06 -5.12 -2.95
N THR A 128 -15.81 -5.00 -1.65
CA THR A 128 -15.08 -3.89 -1.04
C THR A 128 -13.98 -4.42 -0.14
N ALA A 129 -12.89 -3.69 -0.05
CA ALA A 129 -11.78 -3.98 0.83
C ALA A 129 -11.38 -2.72 1.58
N GLU A 130 -10.81 -2.92 2.76
CA GLU A 130 -10.21 -1.87 3.56
C GLU A 130 -8.74 -2.22 3.75
N ALA A 131 -7.87 -1.23 3.56
CA ALA A 131 -6.44 -1.39 3.76
C ALA A 131 -5.85 -0.20 4.51
N ASN A 132 -4.77 -0.41 5.26
CA ASN A 132 -3.95 0.65 5.84
C ASN A 132 -2.64 0.79 5.07
N ILE A 133 -2.10 2.01 4.99
CA ILE A 133 -0.77 2.27 4.44
C ILE A 133 0.22 2.42 5.59
N GLU A 134 1.25 1.59 5.60
CA GLU A 134 2.44 1.78 6.44
C GLU A 134 3.57 2.37 5.58
N PHE A 135 4.12 3.52 6.00
CA PHE A 135 5.20 4.16 5.27
C PHE A 135 6.56 3.68 5.80
N ARG A 136 7.51 3.47 4.87
CA ARG A 136 8.86 3.00 5.20
C ARG A 136 9.90 3.79 4.44
N PHE A 137 10.90 4.31 5.14
CA PHE A 137 11.96 5.10 4.54
C PHE A 137 13.26 4.31 4.47
N ALA A 138 13.83 4.19 3.27
CA ALA A 138 15.15 3.63 3.04
C ALA A 138 16.12 4.78 2.74
N ALA A 139 16.93 5.15 3.74
CA ALA A 139 17.86 6.27 3.64
C ALA A 139 19.01 6.01 2.64
N ASP A 140 19.45 4.77 2.53
CA ASP A 140 20.45 4.32 1.55
C ASP A 140 19.92 4.41 0.11
N GLU A 141 18.65 4.03 -0.10
CA GLU A 141 17.99 4.11 -1.41
C GLU A 141 17.39 5.52 -1.68
N GLN A 142 17.44 6.43 -0.70
CA GLN A 142 16.73 7.73 -0.72
C GLN A 142 15.29 7.60 -1.21
N THR A 143 14.56 6.61 -0.68
CA THR A 143 13.24 6.23 -1.19
C THR A 143 12.23 6.07 -0.05
N LEU A 144 11.06 6.70 -0.20
CA LEU A 144 9.90 6.48 0.65
C LEU A 144 8.98 5.45 -0.01
N TYR A 145 8.82 4.31 0.67
CA TYR A 145 7.90 3.26 0.31
C TYR A 145 6.58 3.37 1.09
N GLY A 146 5.51 2.89 0.49
CA GLY A 146 4.25 2.59 1.16
C GLY A 146 3.95 1.09 1.06
N GLN A 147 3.47 0.50 2.15
CA GLN A 147 3.02 -0.87 2.21
C GLN A 147 1.53 -0.88 2.52
N LEU A 148 0.71 -1.35 1.56
CA LEU A 148 -0.71 -1.57 1.77
C LEU A 148 -0.94 -2.90 2.46
N ASN A 149 -1.57 -2.86 3.62
CA ASN A 149 -1.98 -4.05 4.37
C ASN A 149 -3.51 -4.12 4.37
N VAL A 150 -4.09 -5.18 3.82
CA VAL A 150 -5.56 -5.35 3.79
C VAL A 150 -6.03 -5.78 5.18
N THR A 151 -6.93 -5.01 5.76
CA THR A 151 -7.50 -5.26 7.09
C THR A 151 -8.85 -5.96 7.02
N GLY A 152 -9.59 -5.78 5.92
CA GLY A 152 -10.91 -6.39 5.73
C GLY A 152 -11.29 -6.51 4.26
N VAL A 153 -12.10 -7.53 3.94
CA VAL A 153 -12.68 -7.73 2.61
C VAL A 153 -14.12 -8.21 2.76
N ASN A 154 -15.03 -7.58 2.03
CA ASN A 154 -16.42 -7.97 1.91
C ASN A 154 -16.71 -8.29 0.44
N VAL A 155 -17.32 -9.44 0.18
CA VAL A 155 -17.61 -9.91 -1.19
C VAL A 155 -19.10 -10.11 -1.33
N GLU A 156 -19.68 -9.55 -2.39
CA GLU A 156 -21.11 -9.66 -2.67
C GLU A 156 -21.51 -11.12 -2.90
N GLY A 157 -22.64 -11.54 -2.30
CA GLY A 157 -23.20 -12.88 -2.50
C GLY A 157 -22.44 -14.04 -1.84
N MET A 158 -21.38 -13.77 -1.07
CA MET A 158 -20.60 -14.81 -0.38
C MET A 158 -20.84 -14.81 1.13
N SER A 159 -20.91 -16.01 1.72
CA SER A 159 -20.99 -16.17 3.18
C SER A 159 -19.65 -15.77 3.83
N PRO A 160 -19.65 -15.11 5.01
CA PRO A 160 -18.44 -14.70 5.72
C PRO A 160 -17.43 -15.84 5.99
N LEU A 161 -17.92 -17.08 6.06
CA LEU A 161 -17.09 -18.28 6.27
C LEU A 161 -16.15 -18.59 5.08
N LEU A 162 -16.46 -18.09 3.88
CA LEU A 162 -15.61 -18.20 2.69
C LEU A 162 -14.72 -16.96 2.48
N GLY A 163 -14.85 -15.93 3.33
CA GLY A 163 -14.14 -14.66 3.22
C GLY A 163 -12.61 -14.80 3.34
N GLY A 164 -12.12 -15.76 4.13
CA GLY A 164 -10.68 -15.96 4.32
C GLY A 164 -9.90 -16.28 3.05
N PHE A 165 -10.50 -17.01 2.10
CA PHE A 165 -9.88 -17.29 0.80
C PHE A 165 -9.79 -16.02 -0.07
N VAL A 166 -10.85 -15.21 -0.09
CA VAL A 166 -10.88 -14.00 -0.91
C VAL A 166 -9.96 -12.92 -0.34
N THR A 167 -9.88 -12.79 0.98
CA THR A 167 -8.88 -11.92 1.62
C THR A 167 -7.46 -12.31 1.21
N ALA A 168 -7.14 -13.61 1.22
CA ALA A 168 -5.82 -14.07 0.78
C ALA A 168 -5.56 -13.80 -0.72
N PHE A 169 -6.57 -13.94 -1.57
CA PHE A 169 -6.46 -13.62 -2.99
C PHE A 169 -6.25 -12.12 -3.25
N VAL A 170 -7.05 -11.26 -2.62
CA VAL A 170 -6.93 -9.79 -2.73
C VAL A 170 -5.61 -9.30 -2.13
N GLN A 171 -5.24 -9.80 -0.95
CA GLN A 171 -3.95 -9.51 -0.31
C GLN A 171 -2.79 -10.03 -1.18
N GLY A 172 -2.92 -11.19 -1.81
CA GLY A 172 -1.93 -11.73 -2.73
C GLY A 172 -1.73 -10.83 -3.95
N ALA A 173 -2.81 -10.36 -4.57
CA ALA A 173 -2.75 -9.42 -5.69
C ALA A 173 -2.07 -8.09 -5.29
N ILE A 174 -2.44 -7.54 -4.13
CA ILE A 174 -1.84 -6.30 -3.60
C ILE A 174 -0.35 -6.51 -3.28
N ASN A 175 -0.01 -7.58 -2.56
CA ASN A 175 1.38 -7.87 -2.19
C ASN A 175 2.29 -8.10 -3.39
N GLN A 176 1.77 -8.68 -4.48
CA GLN A 176 2.58 -9.01 -5.65
C GLN A 176 2.70 -7.88 -6.66
N ARG A 177 1.71 -6.97 -6.73
CA ARG A 177 1.63 -5.95 -7.80
C ARG A 177 1.71 -4.52 -7.31
N VAL A 178 1.21 -4.28 -6.10
CA VAL A 178 1.06 -2.93 -5.55
C VAL A 178 2.17 -2.68 -4.52
N ASN A 179 2.48 -3.67 -3.69
CA ASN A 179 3.55 -3.54 -2.71
C ASN A 179 4.93 -3.90 -3.29
N PRO A 180 5.97 -3.14 -2.91
CA PRO A 180 5.92 -1.86 -2.20
C PRO A 180 5.54 -0.75 -3.17
N LEU A 181 4.63 0.13 -2.75
CA LEU A 181 4.38 1.36 -3.48
C LEU A 181 5.61 2.26 -3.35
N VAL A 182 6.12 2.76 -4.47
CA VAL A 182 7.17 3.76 -4.44
C VAL A 182 6.52 5.14 -4.46
N LEU A 183 6.48 5.80 -3.31
CA LEU A 183 5.77 7.07 -3.13
C LEU A 183 6.65 8.25 -3.52
N MET A 184 7.91 8.24 -3.09
CA MET A 184 8.91 9.25 -3.48
C MET A 184 10.26 8.57 -3.73
N ARG A 185 10.92 8.92 -4.83
CA ARG A 185 12.25 8.40 -5.20
C ARG A 185 13.32 9.44 -4.96
N GLY A 186 14.59 9.02 -4.94
CA GLY A 186 15.73 9.87 -4.62
C GLY A 186 15.76 11.23 -5.34
N GLN A 187 15.35 11.32 -6.60
CA GLN A 187 15.33 12.61 -7.32
C GLN A 187 14.31 13.62 -6.75
N GLN A 188 13.26 13.15 -6.09
CA GLN A 188 12.25 13.97 -5.40
C GLN A 188 12.64 14.25 -3.94
N LEU A 189 13.54 13.43 -3.38
CA LEU A 189 14.04 13.52 -2.00
C LEU A 189 15.47 14.06 -1.90
N THR A 190 16.08 14.47 -3.01
CA THR A 190 17.40 15.07 -3.05
C THR A 190 17.33 16.44 -3.71
N LEU A 191 18.11 17.38 -3.18
CA LEU A 191 18.20 18.73 -3.71
C LEU A 191 19.62 18.96 -4.19
N SER A 192 19.78 19.51 -5.38
CA SER A 192 21.07 19.93 -5.91
C SER A 192 20.94 21.36 -6.40
N ILE A 193 21.32 22.30 -5.54
CA ILE A 193 21.12 23.73 -5.76
C ILE A 193 22.48 24.33 -6.15
N PRO A 194 22.63 24.84 -7.38
CA PRO A 194 23.84 25.55 -7.76
C PRO A 194 23.91 26.89 -7.01
N VAL A 195 25.00 27.11 -6.28
CA VAL A 195 25.26 28.37 -5.56
C VAL A 195 26.35 29.12 -6.31
N GLN A 196 25.93 29.83 -7.37
CA GLN A 196 26.85 30.49 -8.32
C GLN A 196 27.78 31.49 -7.61
N ALA A 197 27.24 32.27 -6.66
CA ALA A 197 28.01 33.23 -5.87
C ALA A 197 29.13 32.60 -5.03
N ALA A 198 28.95 31.34 -4.61
CA ALA A 198 29.94 30.59 -3.83
C ALA A 198 30.83 29.69 -4.72
N GLY A 199 30.64 29.70 -6.04
CA GLY A 199 31.36 28.85 -6.99
C GLY A 199 31.18 27.36 -6.71
N GLY A 200 29.99 26.92 -6.26
CA GLY A 200 29.77 25.53 -5.85
C GLY A 200 28.33 25.06 -5.95
N LYS A 201 28.05 23.88 -5.41
CA LYS A 201 26.71 23.27 -5.31
C LYS A 201 26.41 22.92 -3.86
N LEU A 202 25.18 23.18 -3.45
CA LEU A 202 24.61 22.66 -2.21
C LEU A 202 23.85 21.38 -2.53
N GLN A 203 24.21 20.29 -1.90
CA GLN A 203 23.52 19.01 -2.00
C GLN A 203 22.73 18.78 -0.71
N ALA A 204 21.53 18.25 -0.82
CA ALA A 204 20.72 17.81 0.31
C ALA A 204 20.28 16.36 0.09
N GLN A 205 20.42 15.54 1.12
CA GLN A 205 19.92 14.17 1.15
C GLN A 205 18.99 14.01 2.34
N ALA A 206 17.87 13.32 2.13
CA ALA A 206 16.93 13.02 3.20
C ALA A 206 17.60 12.04 4.17
N LYS A 207 17.67 12.41 5.45
CA LYS A 207 18.24 11.56 6.50
C LYS A 207 17.17 10.87 7.34
N ASP A 208 16.00 11.50 7.45
CA ASP A 208 14.89 11.03 8.26
C ASP A 208 13.57 11.48 7.65
N VAL A 209 12.56 10.64 7.76
CA VAL A 209 11.18 10.94 7.38
C VAL A 209 10.29 10.62 8.56
N ARG A 210 9.40 11.54 8.90
CA ARG A 210 8.35 11.37 9.92
C ARG A 210 6.99 11.65 9.29
N GLU A 211 5.94 11.06 9.85
CA GLU A 211 4.58 11.25 9.35
C GLU A 211 3.57 11.60 10.43
N GLU A 212 2.61 12.45 10.08
CA GLU A 212 1.49 12.76 10.94
C GLU A 212 0.22 12.79 10.11
N VAL A 213 -0.81 12.06 10.55
CA VAL A 213 -2.17 12.22 10.02
C VAL A 213 -2.97 13.00 11.04
N LYS A 214 -3.39 14.22 10.66
CA LYS A 214 -4.13 15.10 11.55
C LYS A 214 -4.98 16.08 10.74
N ASP A 215 -6.19 16.35 11.24
CA ASP A 215 -7.13 17.30 10.64
C ASP A 215 -7.48 17.00 9.16
N GLY A 216 -7.59 15.70 8.80
CA GLY A 216 -7.88 15.29 7.42
C GLY A 216 -6.69 15.45 6.47
N LYS A 217 -5.47 15.53 6.99
CA LYS A 217 -4.25 15.77 6.23
C LYS A 217 -3.14 14.82 6.63
N LEU A 218 -2.38 14.39 5.64
CA LEU A 218 -1.12 13.67 5.79
C LEU A 218 0.01 14.68 5.68
N ARG A 219 0.84 14.76 6.71
CA ARG A 219 2.07 15.56 6.72
C ARG A 219 3.26 14.65 6.73
N LEU A 220 4.12 14.81 5.74
CA LEU A 220 5.43 14.16 5.68
C LEU A 220 6.49 15.19 6.03
N TYR A 221 7.22 14.93 7.09
CA TYR A 221 8.33 15.75 7.58
C TYR A 221 9.63 15.11 7.11
N VAL A 222 10.26 15.70 6.10
CA VAL A 222 11.50 15.19 5.51
C VAL A 222 12.66 16.03 6.02
N THR A 223 13.52 15.42 6.84
CA THR A 223 14.71 16.10 7.39
C THR A 223 15.91 15.85 6.48
N TYR A 224 16.63 16.90 6.13
CA TYR A 224 17.77 16.80 5.23
C TYR A 224 19.11 17.02 5.94
N ASP A 225 20.15 16.34 5.45
CA ASP A 225 21.54 16.74 5.66
C ASP A 225 22.05 17.49 4.43
N PHE A 226 22.59 18.68 4.67
CA PHE A 226 23.11 19.57 3.64
C PHE A 226 24.62 19.50 3.57
N LYS A 227 25.18 19.36 2.36
CA LYS A 227 26.61 19.34 2.09
C LYS A 227 26.95 20.27 0.93
N GLY A 228 27.85 21.22 1.18
CA GLY A 228 28.44 22.06 0.13
C GLY A 228 29.58 21.33 -0.58
N THR A 229 29.59 21.35 -1.91
CA THR A 229 30.73 20.94 -2.74
C THR A 229 31.20 22.12 -3.57
N LYS A 230 32.48 22.51 -3.44
CA LYS A 230 33.06 23.56 -4.28
C LYS A 230 33.20 23.06 -5.72
N GLY A 231 32.91 23.91 -6.69
CA GLY A 231 33.12 23.63 -8.10
C GLY A 231 34.60 23.81 -8.43
N GLY A 232 35.33 22.71 -8.52
CA GLY A 232 36.73 22.70 -8.96
C GLY A 232 37.70 22.05 -7.96
N GLN A 233 37.66 20.72 -7.91
CA GLN A 233 38.82 19.82 -8.09
C GLN A 233 38.29 18.49 -8.64
#